data_AF-A0A836BAU8-F1
#
_entry.id   AF-A0A836BAU8-F1
#
_cell.length_a   1.000
_cell.length_b   1.000
_cell.length_c   1.000
_cell.angle_alpha   90.00
_cell.angle_beta   90.00
_cell.angle_gamma   90.00
#
_symmetry.space_group_name_H-M   'P 1'
#
loop_
_entity.id
_entity.type
_entity.pdbx_description
1 polymer ?
#
loop_
_entity_poly.entity_id
_entity_poly.type
_entity_poly.pdbx_seq_one_letter_code
_entity_poly.pdbx_strand_id
1 'polypeptide(L)'
;MVLTRRALRIAALALLLASLQPFAFADGPDSYADLAARVVPDKLRTALKLLPSLTADTGPGEVKALRVSLLEAREQLDVFSFAFPNRVRSAEPLAAADVLTAWGRIKEALGQILREIIDWINHHVADTGIRVPIRIQAWDGREGAGGFGDGRALADAEAGAEEEAGAEEEEGGEDLGRHPQRRKERDLWFDVRVDLDEGYEVLGDFQDLDHSLVEYNDTDLQDKRAVCLDWQRRITRHSAAYDYLEFVSRPLHADELFKHKHSSKLFWGYRGVSPDTSLSGIRNLALMVRSSQLAQLLDWYPNVTALQADDLLQDPGHTTFHNFRKLIRSILAVLTEFPELLDAGRRTTATAVPGDAATEAAGSAAATAEAAAAAAATAEAATGVAALAGARRALAATATSTSSSSSSSSGNIRPSSGLLPRLQQLLRGSGAAASAGSAGAQGPVLDPGPGCDASGALKAFQQLFHDLGQINNKILAYQFYAARGDEWAAEAEEAHQQAAAGWADNLSFMATAQVDTMARCIADTLPRTDPHPRRRRLLLF
;
A
#
# COMPACT_ATOMS: atom_id res chain seq x y z
N MET A 1 -35.98 -21.97 51.47
CA MET A 1 -36.68 -21.51 50.24
C MET A 1 -36.20 -20.15 49.69
N VAL A 2 -35.84 -19.18 50.53
CA VAL A 2 -35.39 -17.85 50.04
C VAL A 2 -34.03 -17.89 49.33
N LEU A 3 -33.08 -18.69 49.84
CA LEU A 3 -31.75 -18.88 49.25
C LEU A 3 -31.77 -19.56 47.87
N THR A 4 -32.61 -20.59 47.69
CA THR A 4 -32.74 -21.29 46.41
C THR A 4 -33.36 -20.40 45.32
N ARG A 5 -34.30 -19.53 45.67
CA ARG A 5 -34.84 -18.54 44.73
C ARG A 5 -33.80 -17.50 44.31
N ARG A 6 -32.94 -17.03 45.22
CA ARG A 6 -31.85 -16.08 44.89
C ARG A 6 -30.82 -16.72 43.97
N ALA A 7 -30.42 -17.96 44.22
CA ALA A 7 -29.49 -18.70 43.36
C ALA A 7 -30.06 -18.90 41.94
N LEU A 8 -31.35 -19.24 41.82
CA LEU A 8 -32.01 -19.40 40.52
C LEU A 8 -32.07 -18.09 39.73
N ARG A 9 -32.27 -16.95 40.40
CA ARG A 9 -32.33 -15.62 39.78
C ARG A 9 -30.96 -15.14 39.30
N ILE A 10 -29.90 -15.39 40.08
CA ILE A 10 -28.51 -15.10 39.66
C ILE A 10 -28.12 -16.00 38.49
N ALA A 11 -28.47 -17.29 38.54
CA ALA A 11 -28.23 -18.21 37.44
C ALA A 11 -28.99 -17.80 36.18
N ALA A 12 -30.25 -17.35 36.29
CA ALA A 12 -31.04 -16.85 35.17
C ALA A 12 -30.46 -15.56 34.58
N LEU A 13 -29.99 -14.62 35.41
CA LEU A 13 -29.33 -13.39 34.93
C LEU A 13 -27.98 -13.69 34.27
N ALA A 14 -27.19 -14.62 34.83
CA ALA A 14 -25.95 -15.08 34.22
C ALA A 14 -26.21 -15.81 32.90
N LEU A 15 -27.27 -16.62 32.80
CA LEU A 15 -27.72 -17.21 31.55
C LEU A 15 -28.20 -16.14 30.56
N LEU A 16 -28.91 -15.11 31.02
CA LEU A 16 -29.39 -14.02 30.17
C LEU A 16 -28.20 -13.21 29.61
N LEU A 17 -27.22 -12.89 30.44
CA LEU A 17 -25.97 -12.23 30.05
C LEU A 17 -25.08 -13.10 29.17
N ALA A 18 -25.09 -14.43 29.34
CA ALA A 18 -24.42 -15.37 28.44
C ALA A 18 -25.19 -15.62 27.13
N SER A 19 -26.53 -15.45 27.16
CA SER A 19 -27.43 -15.58 25.99
C SER A 19 -27.55 -14.28 25.19
N LEU A 20 -27.22 -13.14 25.81
CA LEU A 20 -26.62 -12.00 25.14
C LEU A 20 -25.24 -12.45 24.66
N GLN A 21 -25.24 -13.37 23.68
CA GLN A 21 -24.19 -13.36 22.67
C GLN A 21 -23.97 -11.88 22.38
N PRO A 22 -22.72 -11.35 22.41
CA PRO A 22 -22.49 -10.03 21.86
C PRO A 22 -23.24 -10.08 20.54
N PHE A 23 -24.23 -9.19 20.35
CA PHE A 23 -24.83 -9.05 19.04
C PHE A 23 -23.61 -8.88 18.15
N ALA A 24 -23.24 -9.96 17.45
CA ALA A 24 -22.32 -9.90 16.37
C ALA A 24 -23.08 -8.95 15.47
N PHE A 25 -22.74 -7.66 15.58
CA PHE A 25 -23.11 -6.67 14.61
C PHE A 25 -22.72 -7.36 13.34
N ALA A 26 -23.70 -7.91 12.62
CA ALA A 26 -23.44 -8.68 11.42
C ALA A 26 -22.56 -7.77 10.60
N ASP A 27 -21.26 -8.11 10.49
CA ASP A 27 -20.20 -7.16 10.16
C ASP A 27 -20.71 -6.36 8.99
N GLY A 28 -21.07 -5.10 9.27
CA GLY A 28 -21.56 -4.22 8.24
C GLY A 28 -20.49 -4.24 7.16
N PRO A 29 -20.84 -4.29 5.87
CA PRO A 29 -19.82 -4.38 4.84
C PRO A 29 -18.82 -3.24 5.06
N ASP A 30 -17.55 -3.60 5.30
CA ASP A 30 -16.48 -2.67 5.71
C ASP A 30 -16.62 -1.34 4.98
N SER A 31 -16.65 -0.23 5.71
CA SER A 31 -16.62 1.10 5.09
C SER A 31 -15.30 1.30 4.36
N TYR A 32 -15.23 2.32 3.50
CA TYR A 32 -13.98 2.67 2.82
C TYR A 32 -12.85 3.02 3.80
N ALA A 33 -13.18 3.67 4.93
CA ALA A 33 -12.22 3.95 6.00
C ALA A 33 -11.80 2.67 6.75
N ASP A 34 -12.70 1.71 6.97
CA ASP A 34 -12.36 0.44 7.62
C ASP A 34 -11.34 -0.37 6.79
N LEU A 35 -11.53 -0.40 5.46
CA LEU A 35 -10.56 -1.00 4.55
C LEU A 35 -9.20 -0.28 4.59
N ALA A 36 -9.21 1.06 4.62
CA ALA A 36 -8.00 1.86 4.73
C ALA A 36 -7.23 1.54 6.03
N ALA A 37 -7.94 1.49 7.17
CA ALA A 37 -7.36 1.19 8.49
C ALA A 37 -6.75 -0.21 8.56
N ARG A 38 -7.32 -1.15 7.79
CA ARG A 38 -6.83 -2.52 7.71
C ARG A 38 -5.55 -2.64 6.90
N VAL A 39 -5.49 -1.98 5.73
CA VAL A 39 -4.43 -2.24 4.74
C VAL A 39 -3.25 -1.27 4.82
N VAL A 40 -3.51 0.03 4.92
CA VAL A 40 -2.46 1.05 4.80
C VAL A 40 -1.41 0.96 5.91
N PRO A 41 -1.78 0.81 7.20
CA PRO A 41 -0.78 0.69 8.27
C PRO A 41 0.15 -0.51 8.11
N ASP A 42 -0.37 -1.63 7.63
CA ASP A 42 0.40 -2.87 7.49
C ASP A 42 1.44 -2.75 6.37
N LYS A 43 1.07 -2.15 5.22
CA LYS A 43 2.02 -1.87 4.13
C LYS A 43 3.08 -0.87 4.54
N LEU A 44 2.67 0.23 5.18
CA LEU A 44 3.62 1.25 5.66
C LEU A 44 4.58 0.66 6.72
N ARG A 45 4.06 -0.11 7.67
CA ARG A 45 4.88 -0.78 8.70
C ARG A 45 5.89 -1.72 8.08
N THR A 46 5.51 -2.47 7.04
CA THR A 46 6.41 -3.37 6.31
C THR A 46 7.54 -2.60 5.65
N ALA A 47 7.24 -1.51 4.95
CA ALA A 47 8.26 -0.66 4.35
C ALA A 47 9.21 -0.04 5.39
N LEU A 48 8.68 0.51 6.48
CA LEU A 48 9.49 1.11 7.56
C LEU A 48 10.39 0.08 8.27
N LYS A 49 9.91 -1.17 8.44
CA LYS A 49 10.71 -2.27 9.01
C LYS A 49 11.91 -2.66 8.14
N LEU A 50 11.83 -2.44 6.84
CA LEU A 50 12.92 -2.74 5.91
C LEU A 50 13.94 -1.60 5.81
N LEU A 51 13.62 -0.38 6.27
CA LEU A 51 14.58 0.74 6.20
C LEU A 51 15.97 0.38 6.75
N PRO A 52 16.13 -0.27 7.92
CA PRO A 52 17.45 -0.60 8.46
C PRO A 52 18.30 -1.56 7.61
N SER A 53 17.73 -2.21 6.58
CA SER A 53 18.51 -3.04 5.66
C SER A 53 19.38 -2.23 4.71
N LEU A 54 19.12 -0.94 4.55
CA LEU A 54 19.96 -0.03 3.80
C LEU A 54 21.12 0.44 4.69
N THR A 55 22.34 0.14 4.26
CA THR A 55 23.59 0.39 4.96
C THR A 55 24.67 0.88 3.99
N ALA A 56 25.84 1.26 4.51
CA ALA A 56 26.98 1.64 3.69
C ALA A 56 27.50 0.50 2.79
N ASP A 57 27.14 -0.76 3.07
CA ASP A 57 27.58 -1.94 2.32
C ASP A 57 26.51 -2.47 1.36
N THR A 58 25.29 -1.92 1.39
CA THR A 58 24.16 -2.43 0.61
C THR A 58 24.44 -2.31 -0.88
N GLY A 59 24.24 -3.41 -1.62
CA GLY A 59 24.38 -3.46 -3.06
C GLY A 59 23.13 -2.97 -3.82
N PRO A 60 23.26 -2.54 -5.09
CA PRO A 60 22.15 -2.19 -5.97
C PRO A 60 20.98 -3.20 -5.99
N GLY A 61 21.25 -4.49 -6.21
CA GLY A 61 20.19 -5.51 -6.25
C GLY A 61 19.48 -5.75 -4.91
N GLU A 62 20.13 -5.41 -3.80
CA GLU A 62 19.64 -5.68 -2.43
C GLU A 62 18.52 -4.71 -2.01
N VAL A 63 18.38 -3.54 -2.66
CA VAL A 63 17.32 -2.58 -2.31
C VAL A 63 15.94 -2.93 -2.89
N LYS A 64 15.86 -3.96 -3.76
CA LYS A 64 14.63 -4.37 -4.45
C LYS A 64 13.45 -4.58 -3.50
N ALA A 65 13.65 -5.31 -2.41
CA ALA A 65 12.58 -5.66 -1.47
C ALA A 65 12.01 -4.41 -0.77
N LEU A 66 12.89 -3.50 -0.34
CA LEU A 66 12.49 -2.23 0.27
C LEU A 66 11.74 -1.37 -0.76
N ARG A 67 12.26 -1.24 -1.98
CA ARG A 67 11.63 -0.46 -3.05
C ARG A 67 10.22 -0.97 -3.39
N VAL A 68 10.03 -2.28 -3.51
CA VAL A 68 8.71 -2.88 -3.74
C VAL A 68 7.77 -2.57 -2.57
N SER A 69 8.24 -2.70 -1.33
CA SER A 69 7.41 -2.39 -0.14
C SER A 69 6.99 -0.92 -0.06
N LEU A 70 7.88 0.02 -0.43
CA LEU A 70 7.53 1.45 -0.53
C LEU A 70 6.48 1.69 -1.59
N LEU A 71 6.60 1.04 -2.75
CA LEU A 71 5.62 1.16 -3.83
C LEU A 71 4.24 0.68 -3.36
N GLU A 72 4.17 -0.48 -2.71
CA GLU A 72 2.91 -1.01 -2.16
C GLU A 72 2.31 -0.05 -1.12
N ALA A 73 3.12 0.47 -0.20
CA ALA A 73 2.65 1.45 0.79
C ALA A 73 2.13 2.72 0.12
N ARG A 74 2.84 3.24 -0.88
CA ARG A 74 2.44 4.43 -1.65
C ARG A 74 1.12 4.21 -2.38
N GLU A 75 0.97 3.07 -3.03
CA GLU A 75 -0.25 2.74 -3.78
C GLU A 75 -1.46 2.58 -2.89
N GLN A 76 -1.34 1.90 -1.75
CA GLN A 76 -2.47 1.79 -0.82
C GLN A 76 -2.82 3.16 -0.21
N LEU A 77 -1.83 4.01 0.06
CA LEU A 77 -2.07 5.38 0.50
C LEU A 77 -2.81 6.22 -0.57
N ASP A 78 -2.52 6.01 -1.85
CA ASP A 78 -3.21 6.67 -2.97
C ASP A 78 -4.63 6.12 -3.19
N VAL A 79 -4.79 4.78 -3.15
CA VAL A 79 -6.10 4.09 -3.24
C VAL A 79 -7.05 4.61 -2.17
N PHE A 80 -6.55 4.77 -0.95
CA PHE A 80 -7.30 5.24 0.22
C PHE A 80 -7.14 6.72 0.54
N SER A 81 -6.66 7.52 -0.42
CA SER A 81 -6.34 8.94 -0.18
C SER A 81 -7.50 9.74 0.41
N PHE A 82 -8.74 9.48 0.00
CA PHE A 82 -9.91 10.18 0.51
C PHE A 82 -10.29 9.84 1.97
N ALA A 83 -9.76 8.75 2.52
CA ALA A 83 -10.02 8.33 3.90
C ALA A 83 -9.17 9.10 4.91
N PHE A 84 -8.08 9.72 4.45
CA PHE A 84 -7.14 10.43 5.32
C PHE A 84 -7.38 11.94 5.27
N PRO A 85 -7.52 12.61 6.43
CA PRO A 85 -7.58 14.05 6.46
C PRO A 85 -6.26 14.65 6.02
N ASN A 86 -6.31 15.85 5.46
CA ASN A 86 -5.09 16.64 5.21
C ASN A 86 -4.36 16.94 6.53
N ARG A 87 -5.05 16.90 7.67
CA ARG A 87 -4.51 17.29 8.97
C ARG A 87 -4.64 16.15 9.95
N VAL A 88 -3.62 15.95 10.79
CA VAL A 88 -3.90 15.42 12.13
C VAL A 88 -4.86 16.43 12.75
N ARG A 89 -6.10 16.03 13.05
CA ARG A 89 -6.92 16.85 13.94
C ARG A 89 -6.07 16.95 15.20
N SER A 90 -5.41 18.10 15.41
CA SER A 90 -4.83 18.47 16.70
C SER A 90 -5.90 18.04 17.67
N ALA A 91 -5.60 17.10 18.56
CA ALA A 91 -6.59 16.38 19.33
C ALA A 91 -7.45 17.37 20.14
N GLU A 92 -8.40 18.02 19.49
CA GLU A 92 -9.66 18.36 20.10
C GLU A 92 -10.13 17.01 20.62
N PRO A 93 -10.54 16.96 21.89
CA PRO A 93 -10.82 15.71 22.56
C PRO A 93 -12.12 15.11 21.98
N LEU A 94 -12.08 14.63 20.74
CA LEU A 94 -13.05 13.75 20.11
C LEU A 94 -13.12 12.44 20.90
N ALA A 95 -11.98 12.02 21.49
CA ALA A 95 -11.96 10.97 22.49
C ALA A 95 -12.85 11.31 23.71
N ALA A 96 -12.98 12.57 24.13
CA ALA A 96 -13.91 12.88 25.21
C ALA A 96 -15.36 12.82 24.72
N ALA A 97 -15.70 13.38 23.55
CA ALA A 97 -17.08 13.38 23.08
C ALA A 97 -17.61 11.97 22.79
N ASP A 98 -16.86 11.14 22.06
CA ASP A 98 -17.30 9.79 21.69
C ASP A 98 -17.21 8.81 22.87
N VAL A 99 -16.18 8.91 23.73
CA VAL A 99 -16.12 8.10 24.96
C VAL A 99 -17.18 8.56 25.96
N LEU A 100 -17.48 9.86 26.10
CA LEU A 100 -18.58 10.34 26.94
C LEU A 100 -19.93 9.91 26.39
N THR A 101 -20.09 9.85 25.06
CA THR A 101 -21.31 9.37 24.42
C THR A 101 -21.47 7.85 24.60
N ALA A 102 -20.41 7.07 24.40
CA ALA A 102 -20.41 5.63 24.66
C ALA A 102 -20.66 5.33 26.15
N TRP A 103 -20.02 6.07 27.05
CA TRP A 103 -20.22 5.96 28.50
C TRP A 103 -21.61 6.42 28.93
N GLY A 104 -22.18 7.41 28.25
CA GLY A 104 -23.58 7.84 28.41
C GLY A 104 -24.56 6.72 28.07
N ARG A 105 -24.37 6.05 26.92
CA ARG A 105 -25.20 4.90 26.52
C ARG A 105 -25.08 3.73 27.49
N ILE A 106 -23.87 3.43 27.97
CA ILE A 106 -23.63 2.39 28.98
C ILE A 106 -24.34 2.73 30.29
N LYS A 107 -24.25 3.97 30.77
CA LYS A 107 -24.96 4.44 31.97
C LYS A 107 -26.47 4.33 31.83
N GLU A 108 -27.01 4.70 30.68
CA GLU A 108 -28.45 4.63 30.42
C GLU A 108 -28.95 3.18 30.40
N ALA A 109 -28.23 2.29 29.71
CA ALA A 109 -28.52 0.85 29.71
C ALA A 109 -28.45 0.24 31.12
N LEU A 110 -27.42 0.56 31.91
CA LEU A 110 -27.32 0.12 33.30
C LEU A 110 -28.45 0.67 34.17
N GLY A 111 -28.82 1.94 33.99
CA GLY A 111 -29.93 2.56 34.69
C GLY A 111 -31.27 1.89 34.37
N GLN A 112 -31.48 1.46 33.13
CA GLN A 112 -32.68 0.75 32.71
C GLN A 112 -32.76 -0.66 33.31
N ILE A 113 -31.65 -1.41 33.27
CA ILE A 113 -31.55 -2.72 33.93
C ILE A 113 -31.84 -2.59 35.44
N LEU A 114 -31.28 -1.59 36.10
CA LEU A 114 -31.54 -1.32 37.52
C LEU A 114 -33.02 -1.03 37.81
N ARG A 115 -33.68 -0.21 36.98
CA ARG A 115 -35.12 0.07 37.11
C ARG A 115 -35.95 -1.21 36.97
N GLU A 116 -35.68 -2.03 35.97
CA GLU A 116 -36.38 -3.30 35.76
C GLU A 116 -36.21 -4.27 36.94
N ILE A 117 -34.98 -4.36 37.50
CA ILE A 117 -34.73 -5.17 38.70
C ILE A 117 -35.54 -4.65 39.89
N ILE A 118 -35.59 -3.34 40.10
CA ILE A 118 -36.32 -2.72 41.22
C ILE A 118 -37.81 -2.92 41.07
N ASP A 119 -38.37 -2.67 39.89
CA ASP A 119 -39.79 -2.86 39.61
C ASP A 119 -40.19 -4.32 39.84
N TRP A 120 -39.35 -5.25 39.40
CA TRP A 120 -39.57 -6.66 39.65
C TRP A 120 -39.46 -7.04 41.14
N ILE A 121 -38.52 -6.46 41.90
CA ILE A 121 -38.43 -6.64 43.36
C ILE A 121 -39.69 -6.12 44.03
N ASN A 122 -40.12 -4.90 43.69
CA ASN A 122 -41.30 -4.27 44.27
C ASN A 122 -42.57 -5.08 43.97
N HIS A 123 -42.71 -5.58 42.74
CA HIS A 123 -43.81 -6.47 42.35
C HIS A 123 -43.84 -7.75 43.19
N HIS A 124 -42.69 -8.43 43.32
CA HIS A 124 -42.61 -9.68 44.07
C HIS A 124 -42.67 -9.50 45.60
N VAL A 125 -42.24 -8.36 46.13
CA VAL A 125 -42.32 -8.06 47.57
C VAL A 125 -43.77 -7.72 47.95
N ALA A 126 -44.51 -7.03 47.09
CA ALA A 126 -45.94 -6.78 47.28
C ALA A 126 -46.74 -8.09 47.45
N ASP A 127 -46.38 -9.12 46.68
CA ASP A 127 -47.00 -10.46 46.77
C ASP A 127 -46.67 -11.21 48.08
N THR A 128 -45.62 -10.81 48.80
CA THR A 128 -45.22 -11.45 50.08
C THR A 128 -45.86 -10.82 51.32
N GLY A 129 -46.69 -9.77 51.16
CA GLY A 129 -47.36 -9.08 52.27
C GLY A 129 -46.47 -8.17 53.13
N ILE A 130 -45.16 -8.07 52.81
CA ILE A 130 -44.22 -7.18 53.50
C ILE A 130 -44.21 -5.84 52.76
N ARG A 131 -44.89 -4.83 53.29
CA ARG A 131 -44.92 -3.48 52.69
C ARG A 131 -43.76 -2.64 53.21
N VAL A 132 -42.60 -2.74 52.55
CA VAL A 132 -41.55 -1.71 52.66
C VAL A 132 -41.17 -1.29 51.24
N PRO A 133 -41.66 -0.14 50.74
CA PRO A 133 -41.28 0.34 49.42
C PRO A 133 -39.81 0.72 49.42
N ILE A 134 -39.01 0.08 48.57
CA ILE A 134 -37.62 0.47 48.36
C ILE A 134 -37.64 1.68 47.43
N ARG A 135 -37.50 2.88 48.00
CA ARG A 135 -37.23 4.11 47.24
C ARG A 135 -35.72 4.32 47.15
N ILE A 136 -35.18 4.26 45.94
CA ILE A 136 -33.84 4.77 45.67
C ILE A 136 -33.99 6.25 45.36
N GLN A 137 -33.29 7.12 46.11
CA GLN A 137 -33.12 8.50 45.69
C GLN A 137 -32.33 8.52 44.38
N ALA A 138 -32.87 9.18 43.36
CA ALA A 138 -32.23 9.31 42.06
C ALA A 138 -30.78 9.79 42.25
N TRP A 139 -29.84 9.05 41.68
CA TRP A 139 -28.43 9.42 41.71
C TRP A 139 -28.21 10.52 40.64
N ASP A 140 -28.45 11.76 41.01
CA ASP A 140 -28.09 12.92 40.20
C ASP A 140 -26.58 13.12 40.28
N GLY A 141 -25.84 12.64 39.28
CA GLY A 141 -24.38 12.70 39.19
C GLY A 141 -23.81 14.12 38.98
N ARG A 142 -24.28 15.12 39.74
CA ARG A 142 -23.95 16.54 39.56
C ARG A 142 -22.97 17.11 40.60
N GLU A 143 -22.42 16.30 41.51
CA GLU A 143 -21.42 16.74 42.48
C GLU A 143 -20.11 15.98 42.27
N GLY A 144 -19.11 16.63 41.67
CA GLY A 144 -17.78 16.03 41.49
C GLY A 144 -16.81 16.70 40.51
N ALA A 145 -17.13 17.86 39.93
CA ALA A 145 -16.19 18.63 39.11
C ALA A 145 -15.87 19.96 39.79
N GLY A 146 -15.00 19.93 40.79
CA GLY A 146 -14.52 21.11 41.50
C GLY A 146 -13.04 20.99 41.79
N GLY A 147 -12.23 21.72 41.01
CA GLY A 147 -10.86 22.09 41.40
C GLY A 147 -9.76 21.48 40.53
N PHE A 148 -9.40 22.16 39.44
CA PHE A 148 -7.99 22.32 39.07
C PHE A 148 -7.80 23.73 38.51
N GLY A 149 -6.88 24.45 39.16
CA GLY A 149 -6.79 25.90 39.16
C GLY A 149 -6.13 26.51 37.93
N ASP A 150 -6.53 27.77 37.72
CA ASP A 150 -5.95 28.76 36.82
C ASP A 150 -4.48 29.05 37.21
N GLY A 151 -3.60 29.09 36.22
CA GLY A 151 -2.18 29.35 36.40
C GLY A 151 -1.63 30.14 35.20
N ARG A 152 -1.88 31.45 35.20
CA ARG A 152 -1.29 32.43 34.27
C ARG A 152 -0.32 33.34 35.01
N ALA A 153 0.77 33.67 34.30
CA ALA A 153 1.76 34.75 34.50
C ALA A 153 3.11 34.37 35.11
N LEU A 154 4.18 34.41 34.30
CA LEU A 154 5.19 35.48 34.33
C LEU A 154 6.24 35.29 33.22
N ALA A 155 6.80 36.42 32.77
CA ALA A 155 7.62 36.64 31.59
C ALA A 155 9.11 36.92 31.94
N ASP A 156 9.92 37.01 30.88
CA ASP A 156 11.25 37.69 30.73
C ASP A 156 12.45 37.00 31.40
N ALA A 157 13.72 36.99 30.95
CA ALA A 157 14.53 37.48 29.80
C ALA A 157 15.84 36.61 29.84
N GLU A 158 16.65 36.35 28.80
CA GLU A 158 17.76 37.11 28.16
C GLU A 158 18.38 36.13 27.11
N ALA A 159 18.64 36.42 25.83
CA ALA A 159 19.57 37.34 25.14
C ALA A 159 21.07 36.89 25.05
N GLY A 160 21.56 36.73 23.80
CA GLY A 160 22.97 36.77 23.36
C GLY A 160 23.62 35.42 22.96
N ALA A 161 24.33 35.22 21.84
CA ALA A 161 24.77 36.08 20.72
C ALA A 161 25.32 35.18 19.56
N GLU A 162 25.12 35.64 18.30
CA GLU A 162 26.03 35.73 17.11
C GLU A 162 26.86 34.48 16.65
N GLU A 163 27.14 34.16 15.36
CA GLU A 163 27.36 34.98 14.14
C GLU A 163 27.43 34.09 12.85
N GLU A 164 26.98 34.65 11.70
CA GLU A 164 27.35 34.48 10.26
C GLU A 164 27.39 33.11 9.52
N ALA A 165 27.04 32.94 8.22
CA ALA A 165 26.73 33.77 7.02
C ALA A 165 25.90 32.88 6.04
N GLY A 166 25.22 33.33 4.98
CA GLY A 166 25.19 34.57 4.22
C GLY A 166 23.97 34.64 3.28
N ALA A 167 23.81 35.82 2.67
CA ALA A 167 22.58 36.41 2.15
C ALA A 167 22.29 36.18 0.66
N GLU A 168 21.00 36.26 0.28
CA GLU A 168 20.53 36.95 -0.93
C GLU A 168 19.22 37.71 -0.62
N GLU A 169 19.06 38.85 -1.29
CA GLU A 169 18.25 40.03 -0.96
C GLU A 169 16.74 39.86 -1.17
N GLU A 170 15.93 40.42 -0.25
CA GLU A 170 14.50 40.66 -0.45
C GLU A 170 14.18 42.13 -0.07
N GLU A 171 13.51 42.84 -0.98
CA GLU A 171 13.13 44.24 -0.86
C GLU A 171 12.12 44.48 0.27
N GLY A 172 12.33 45.59 0.99
CA GLY A 172 11.64 45.94 2.22
C GLY A 172 10.18 46.34 2.07
N GLY A 173 9.36 45.82 2.99
CA GLY A 173 8.08 46.35 3.39
C GLY A 173 7.94 46.22 4.90
N GLU A 174 8.20 47.30 5.64
CA GLU A 174 7.92 47.41 7.07
C GLU A 174 6.40 47.40 7.30
N ASP A 175 5.84 46.25 7.65
CA ASP A 175 4.52 46.16 8.27
C ASP A 175 4.64 45.56 9.67
N LEU A 176 4.69 46.46 10.66
CA LEU A 176 4.68 46.18 12.10
C LEU A 176 3.28 45.81 12.60
N GLY A 177 2.65 44.85 11.92
CA GLY A 177 1.46 44.16 12.37
C GLY A 177 1.77 42.68 12.49
N ARG A 178 2.33 42.24 13.63
CA ARG A 178 2.61 40.83 13.93
C ARG A 178 1.29 40.06 14.13
N HIS A 179 0.51 39.93 13.05
CA HIS A 179 -0.47 38.88 12.92
C HIS A 179 0.28 37.56 13.15
N PRO A 180 -0.24 36.64 13.98
CA PRO A 180 0.32 35.30 14.03
C PRO A 180 0.26 34.78 12.61
N GLN A 181 1.44 34.68 11.96
CA GLN A 181 1.55 34.01 10.67
C GLN A 181 0.88 32.67 10.89
N ARG A 182 -0.31 32.50 10.30
CA ARG A 182 -0.99 31.22 10.24
C ARG A 182 0.01 30.30 9.59
N ARG A 183 0.77 29.55 10.39
CA ARG A 183 1.70 28.53 9.90
C ARG A 183 0.88 27.73 8.91
N LYS A 184 1.26 27.80 7.64
CA LYS A 184 0.55 27.13 6.55
C LYS A 184 0.42 25.68 6.99
N GLU A 185 -0.83 25.28 7.26
CA GLU A 185 -1.10 24.05 8.00
C GLU A 185 -0.58 22.87 7.17
N ARG A 186 0.25 22.04 7.80
CA ARG A 186 0.99 20.96 7.15
C ARG A 186 0.05 19.83 6.77
N ASP A 187 0.21 19.33 5.54
CA ASP A 187 -0.59 18.23 4.99
C ASP A 187 0.11 16.90 5.23
N LEU A 188 -0.28 16.17 6.29
CA LEU A 188 0.47 14.99 6.71
C LEU A 188 0.31 13.82 5.72
N TRP A 189 -0.85 13.69 5.07
CA TRP A 189 -1.03 12.70 4.00
C TRP A 189 -0.03 12.96 2.87
N PHE A 190 0.11 14.24 2.48
CA PHE A 190 1.05 14.63 1.45
C PHE A 190 2.51 14.38 1.86
N ASP A 191 2.89 14.69 3.10
CA ASP A 191 4.25 14.46 3.59
C ASP A 191 4.61 12.97 3.56
N VAL A 192 3.72 12.08 4.04
CA VAL A 192 3.92 10.62 3.96
C VAL A 192 4.08 10.19 2.51
N ARG A 193 3.19 10.66 1.63
CA ARG A 193 3.23 10.32 0.20
C ARG A 193 4.54 10.77 -0.45
N VAL A 194 5.04 11.97 -0.13
CA VAL A 194 6.28 12.52 -0.71
C VAL A 194 7.48 11.72 -0.26
N ASP A 195 7.59 11.38 1.02
CA ASP A 195 8.70 10.56 1.53
C ASP A 195 8.72 9.16 0.89
N LEU A 196 7.55 8.56 0.66
CA LEU A 196 7.43 7.26 -0.02
C LEU A 196 7.78 7.36 -1.52
N ASP A 197 7.37 8.44 -2.19
CA ASP A 197 7.65 8.68 -3.61
C ASP A 197 9.14 8.91 -3.86
N GLU A 198 9.76 9.79 -3.06
CA GLU A 198 11.19 10.04 -3.10
C GLU A 198 11.97 8.73 -2.85
N GLY A 199 11.56 7.95 -1.86
CA GLY A 199 12.18 6.66 -1.57
C GLY A 199 12.10 5.66 -2.72
N TYR A 200 10.94 5.58 -3.36
CA TYR A 200 10.74 4.72 -4.52
C TYR A 200 11.62 5.14 -5.71
N GLU A 201 11.81 6.45 -5.92
CA GLU A 201 12.65 7.02 -6.97
C GLU A 201 14.14 6.78 -6.68
N VAL A 202 14.67 7.19 -5.53
CA VAL A 202 16.10 7.07 -5.22
C VAL A 202 16.57 5.62 -5.12
N LEU A 203 15.75 4.73 -4.58
CA LEU A 203 16.07 3.30 -4.57
C LEU A 203 15.92 2.68 -5.96
N GLY A 204 15.07 3.24 -6.82
CA GLY A 204 14.98 2.84 -8.23
C GLY A 204 16.26 3.17 -8.98
N ASP A 205 16.70 4.43 -8.88
CA ASP A 205 17.97 4.88 -9.46
C ASP A 205 19.16 4.03 -9.00
N PHE A 206 19.21 3.69 -7.70
CA PHE A 206 20.28 2.84 -7.18
C PHE A 206 20.15 1.38 -7.62
N GLN A 207 18.92 0.85 -7.68
CA GLN A 207 18.67 -0.51 -8.16
C GLN A 207 18.99 -0.66 -9.65
N ASP A 208 18.76 0.37 -10.45
CA ASP A 208 19.03 0.34 -11.89
C ASP A 208 20.53 0.14 -12.17
N LEU A 209 21.41 0.36 -11.18
CA LEU A 209 22.82 -0.01 -11.27
C LEU A 209 23.06 -1.54 -11.34
N ASP A 210 22.13 -2.36 -10.83
CA ASP A 210 22.18 -3.84 -10.89
C ASP A 210 21.54 -4.38 -12.18
N HIS A 211 20.53 -3.66 -12.66
CA HIS A 211 19.60 -4.17 -13.68
C HIS A 211 19.82 -3.59 -15.06
N SER A 212 20.38 -2.38 -15.15
CA SER A 212 20.77 -1.87 -16.45
C SER A 212 21.85 -2.80 -16.97
N LEU A 213 21.79 -3.14 -18.26
CA LEU A 213 22.75 -4.02 -18.92
C LEU A 213 24.14 -3.38 -19.03
N VAL A 214 24.49 -2.47 -18.13
CA VAL A 214 25.60 -1.55 -18.25
C VAL A 214 26.50 -1.59 -17.02
N GLU A 215 27.79 -1.39 -17.25
CA GLU A 215 28.81 -1.26 -16.22
C GLU A 215 28.87 0.18 -15.69
N TYR A 216 28.68 0.33 -14.38
CA TYR A 216 28.93 1.58 -13.66
C TYR A 216 30.28 1.55 -12.98
N ASN A 217 30.88 2.72 -12.78
CA ASN A 217 32.11 2.83 -11.99
C ASN A 217 31.78 2.85 -10.48
N ASP A 218 32.79 2.60 -9.64
CA ASP A 218 32.61 2.58 -8.18
C ASP A 218 32.12 3.92 -7.60
N THR A 219 32.42 5.04 -8.27
CA THR A 219 32.01 6.38 -7.81
C THR A 219 30.50 6.56 -7.95
N ASP A 220 29.93 6.21 -9.11
CA ASP A 220 28.48 6.27 -9.36
C ASP A 220 27.71 5.45 -8.32
N LEU A 221 28.25 4.27 -7.97
CA LEU A 221 27.69 3.40 -6.94
C LEU A 221 27.70 4.07 -5.56
N GLN A 222 28.82 4.66 -5.15
CA GLN A 222 28.90 5.34 -3.85
C GLN A 222 27.98 6.57 -3.79
N ASP A 223 27.91 7.35 -4.86
CA ASP A 223 27.10 8.57 -4.91
C ASP A 223 25.60 8.24 -4.81
N LYS A 224 25.12 7.27 -5.61
CA LYS A 224 23.71 6.84 -5.55
C LYS A 224 23.38 6.18 -4.21
N ARG A 225 24.31 5.41 -3.63
CA ARG A 225 24.14 4.84 -2.28
C ARG A 225 24.02 5.94 -1.22
N ALA A 226 24.86 6.97 -1.28
CA ALA A 226 24.82 8.08 -0.33
C ALA A 226 23.47 8.81 -0.35
N VAL A 227 22.88 9.01 -1.54
CA VAL A 227 21.53 9.58 -1.69
C VAL A 227 20.48 8.70 -1.00
N CYS A 228 20.54 7.38 -1.20
CA CYS A 228 19.62 6.45 -0.55
C CYS A 228 19.74 6.50 0.98
N LEU A 229 20.97 6.53 1.52
CA LEU A 229 21.23 6.62 2.96
C LEU A 229 20.74 7.95 3.53
N ASP A 230 20.85 9.04 2.78
CA ASP A 230 20.33 10.32 3.22
C ASP A 230 18.79 10.32 3.30
N TRP A 231 18.12 9.84 2.25
CA TRP A 231 16.67 9.64 2.26
C TRP A 231 16.23 8.76 3.44
N GLN A 232 16.89 7.62 3.67
CA GLN A 232 16.58 6.71 4.78
C GLN A 232 16.63 7.44 6.13
N ARG A 233 17.64 8.28 6.38
CA ARG A 233 17.74 9.08 7.61
C ARG A 233 16.59 10.10 7.72
N ARG A 234 16.21 10.74 6.62
CA ARG A 234 15.09 11.70 6.60
C ARG A 234 13.75 11.04 6.89
N ILE A 235 13.37 9.98 6.16
CA ILE A 235 12.10 9.28 6.40
C ILE A 235 12.03 8.67 7.80
N THR A 236 13.15 8.15 8.34
CA THR A 236 13.20 7.66 9.72
C THR A 236 12.90 8.78 10.72
N ARG A 237 13.46 9.97 10.51
CA ARG A 237 13.20 11.14 11.35
C ARG A 237 11.77 11.65 11.21
N HIS A 238 11.26 11.75 9.98
CA HIS A 238 9.91 12.25 9.70
C HIS A 238 8.84 11.31 10.27
N SER A 239 8.96 10.00 10.00
CA SER A 239 8.02 9.01 10.50
C SER A 239 7.94 8.98 12.03
N ALA A 240 9.06 9.18 12.72
CA ALA A 240 9.09 9.32 14.18
C ALA A 240 8.53 10.67 14.67
N ALA A 241 8.89 11.78 14.02
CA ALA A 241 8.47 13.12 14.43
C ALA A 241 6.98 13.39 14.21
N TYR A 242 6.38 12.76 13.21
CA TYR A 242 4.99 12.99 12.81
C TYR A 242 4.08 11.78 13.00
N ASP A 243 4.60 10.70 13.60
CA ASP A 243 3.89 9.46 13.90
C ASP A 243 3.08 8.93 12.71
N TYR A 244 3.79 8.66 11.60
CA TYR A 244 3.16 8.25 10.34
C TYR A 244 2.24 7.03 10.51
N LEU A 245 2.63 6.07 11.36
CA LEU A 245 1.82 4.88 11.61
C LEU A 245 0.53 5.21 12.36
N GLU A 246 0.58 6.02 13.41
CA GLU A 246 -0.64 6.43 14.12
C GLU A 246 -1.58 7.24 13.22
N PHE A 247 -1.02 8.09 12.37
CA PHE A 247 -1.79 8.83 11.38
C PHE A 247 -2.54 7.91 10.41
N VAL A 248 -1.84 6.97 9.75
CA VAL A 248 -2.50 6.08 8.77
C VAL A 248 -3.38 5.00 9.42
N SER A 249 -3.22 4.75 10.73
CA SER A 249 -4.10 3.87 11.51
C SER A 249 -5.43 4.51 11.90
N ARG A 250 -5.62 5.81 11.65
CA ARG A 250 -6.84 6.55 12.01
C ARG A 250 -7.49 7.22 10.80
N PRO A 251 -7.88 6.47 9.75
CA PRO A 251 -8.72 7.04 8.70
C PRO A 251 -10.04 7.53 9.31
N LEU A 252 -10.64 8.54 8.69
CA LEU A 252 -11.88 9.11 9.18
C LEU A 252 -13.06 8.26 8.72
N HIS A 253 -13.78 7.67 9.68
CA HIS A 253 -15.02 6.91 9.44
C HIS A 253 -16.24 7.81 9.14
N ALA A 254 -16.06 9.13 9.09
CA ALA A 254 -17.14 10.09 8.94
C ALA A 254 -17.66 10.16 7.49
N ASP A 255 -18.82 10.80 7.29
CA ASP A 255 -19.37 11.19 5.98
C ASP A 255 -18.48 12.19 5.20
N GLU A 256 -17.22 12.38 5.61
CA GLU A 256 -16.27 13.36 5.09
C GLU A 256 -15.19 12.64 4.27
N LEU A 257 -15.16 12.89 2.97
CA LEU A 257 -14.12 12.43 2.05
C LEU A 257 -13.19 13.60 1.70
N PHE A 258 -11.88 13.37 1.75
CA PHE A 258 -10.87 14.42 1.54
C PHE A 258 -10.30 14.37 0.13
N LYS A 259 -10.35 15.49 -0.58
CA LYS A 259 -9.71 15.59 -1.89
C LYS A 259 -8.30 16.16 -1.75
N HIS A 260 -7.32 15.33 -2.03
CA HIS A 260 -5.92 15.74 -2.05
C HIS A 260 -5.53 16.24 -3.43
N LYS A 261 -4.89 17.42 -3.52
CA LYS A 261 -4.41 17.98 -4.80
C LYS A 261 -3.40 17.06 -5.49
N HIS A 262 -2.63 16.34 -4.69
CA HIS A 262 -1.53 15.49 -5.12
C HIS A 262 -1.88 14.00 -5.08
N SER A 263 -3.16 13.63 -4.96
CA SER A 263 -3.58 12.23 -5.13
C SER A 263 -3.17 11.69 -6.50
N SER A 264 -2.68 10.46 -6.56
CA SER A 264 -2.35 9.84 -7.84
C SER A 264 -3.53 9.85 -8.81
N LYS A 265 -3.25 10.32 -10.04
CA LYS A 265 -4.25 10.37 -11.11
C LYS A 265 -4.65 8.99 -11.63
N LEU A 266 -3.88 7.94 -11.32
CA LEU A 266 -4.13 6.58 -11.77
C LEU A 266 -5.33 5.93 -11.07
N PHE A 267 -5.63 6.33 -9.83
CA PHE A 267 -6.70 5.71 -9.05
C PHE A 267 -8.02 6.49 -9.18
N TRP A 268 -8.05 7.75 -8.76
CA TRP A 268 -9.26 8.59 -8.74
C TRP A 268 -9.22 9.77 -9.72
N GLY A 269 -8.13 9.92 -10.49
CA GLY A 269 -7.92 11.11 -11.32
C GLY A 269 -8.68 11.12 -12.64
N TYR A 270 -9.26 10.00 -13.06
CA TYR A 270 -9.92 9.89 -14.36
C TYR A 270 -11.42 10.21 -14.26
N ARG A 271 -11.93 11.01 -15.22
CA ARG A 271 -13.35 11.39 -15.34
C ARG A 271 -14.01 11.95 -14.06
N GLY A 272 -13.21 12.49 -13.13
CA GLY A 272 -13.71 13.06 -11.88
C GLY A 272 -14.34 12.04 -10.93
N VAL A 273 -13.99 10.76 -11.06
CA VAL A 273 -14.48 9.70 -10.17
C VAL A 273 -13.97 9.94 -8.75
N SER A 274 -14.86 9.82 -7.77
CA SER A 274 -14.53 9.93 -6.34
C SER A 274 -15.27 8.86 -5.55
N PRO A 275 -14.81 8.52 -4.34
CA PRO A 275 -15.56 7.63 -3.48
C PRO A 275 -16.93 8.25 -3.09
N ASP A 276 -17.87 7.39 -2.74
CA ASP A 276 -19.22 7.71 -2.27
C ASP A 276 -19.41 7.08 -0.89
N THR A 277 -19.69 7.92 0.11
CA THR A 277 -19.86 7.50 1.52
C THR A 277 -21.07 6.60 1.74
N SER A 278 -22.02 6.55 0.80
CA SER A 278 -23.18 5.66 0.85
C SER A 278 -22.86 4.24 0.37
N LEU A 279 -21.69 4.01 -0.22
CA LEU A 279 -21.21 2.71 -0.67
C LEU A 279 -20.30 2.07 0.38
N SER A 280 -20.30 0.73 0.45
CA SER A 280 -19.26 0.02 1.20
C SER A 280 -17.88 0.24 0.58
N GLY A 281 -16.83 -0.06 1.33
CA GLY A 281 -15.44 0.03 0.88
C GLY A 281 -15.21 -0.77 -0.41
N ILE A 282 -15.64 -2.03 -0.46
CA ILE A 282 -15.50 -2.88 -1.66
C ILE A 282 -16.25 -2.29 -2.86
N ARG A 283 -17.44 -1.68 -2.66
CA ARG A 283 -18.16 -1.02 -3.76
C ARG A 283 -17.47 0.27 -4.21
N ASN A 284 -16.82 1.01 -3.32
CA ASN A 284 -15.97 2.14 -3.67
C ASN A 284 -14.74 1.72 -4.47
N LEU A 285 -14.07 0.63 -4.09
CA LEU A 285 -12.96 0.08 -4.87
C LEU A 285 -13.43 -0.42 -6.25
N ALA A 286 -14.59 -1.09 -6.32
CA ALA A 286 -15.19 -1.49 -7.60
C ALA A 286 -15.52 -0.28 -8.48
N LEU A 287 -16.06 0.81 -7.90
CA LEU A 287 -16.31 2.08 -8.60
C LEU A 287 -15.03 2.64 -9.20
N MET A 288 -13.95 2.70 -8.41
CA MET A 288 -12.63 3.17 -8.83
C MET A 288 -12.07 2.34 -9.98
N VAL A 289 -11.97 1.02 -9.81
CA VAL A 289 -11.39 0.13 -10.83
C VAL A 289 -12.20 0.19 -12.12
N ARG A 290 -13.54 0.14 -12.05
CA ARG A 290 -14.42 0.19 -13.23
C ARG A 290 -14.36 1.55 -13.93
N SER A 291 -14.65 2.61 -13.19
CA SER A 291 -15.03 3.91 -13.78
C SER A 291 -13.85 4.84 -13.98
N SER A 292 -12.74 4.59 -13.28
CA SER A 292 -11.49 5.31 -13.46
C SER A 292 -10.50 4.45 -14.24
N GLN A 293 -9.98 3.38 -13.65
CA GLN A 293 -8.82 2.67 -14.20
C GLN A 293 -9.11 1.90 -15.51
N LEU A 294 -10.12 1.02 -15.53
CA LEU A 294 -10.49 0.23 -16.71
C LEU A 294 -11.05 1.12 -17.82
N ALA A 295 -11.84 2.13 -17.47
CA ALA A 295 -12.30 3.13 -18.43
C ALA A 295 -11.13 3.88 -19.08
N GLN A 296 -10.15 4.34 -18.29
CA GLN A 296 -8.95 5.00 -18.79
C GLN A 296 -8.12 4.06 -19.68
N LEU A 297 -7.97 2.79 -19.29
CA LEU A 297 -7.24 1.78 -20.05
C LEU A 297 -7.87 1.61 -21.42
N LEU A 298 -9.20 1.45 -21.48
CA LEU A 298 -9.95 1.30 -22.73
C LEU A 298 -9.85 2.54 -23.63
N ASP A 299 -9.87 3.75 -23.05
CA ASP A 299 -9.72 4.99 -23.81
C ASP A 299 -8.30 5.18 -24.34
N TRP A 300 -7.27 4.69 -23.64
CA TRP A 300 -5.86 4.78 -24.06
C TRP A 300 -5.42 3.66 -25.00
N TYR A 301 -6.08 2.51 -24.95
CA TYR A 301 -5.70 1.30 -25.68
C TYR A 301 -5.50 1.51 -27.20
N PRO A 302 -6.35 2.26 -27.93
CA PRO A 302 -6.13 2.51 -29.36
C PRO A 302 -4.86 3.33 -29.64
N ASN A 303 -4.54 4.31 -28.78
CA ASN A 303 -3.36 5.14 -28.95
C ASN A 303 -2.08 4.35 -28.66
N VAL A 304 -2.14 3.48 -27.65
CA VAL A 304 -1.00 2.62 -27.27
C VAL A 304 -0.73 1.59 -28.34
N THR A 305 -1.76 0.92 -28.86
CA THR A 305 -1.58 -0.11 -29.91
C THR A 305 -1.21 0.48 -31.28
N ALA A 306 -1.36 1.78 -31.47
CA ALA A 306 -0.89 2.49 -32.66
C ALA A 306 0.60 2.87 -32.62
N LEU A 307 1.26 2.83 -31.45
CA LEU A 307 2.67 3.17 -31.31
C LEU A 307 3.55 2.21 -32.13
N GLN A 308 4.47 2.78 -32.90
CA GLN A 308 5.56 2.05 -33.52
C GLN A 308 6.72 1.88 -32.53
N ALA A 309 7.67 0.99 -32.84
CA ALA A 309 8.82 0.73 -31.98
C ALA A 309 9.64 2.02 -31.72
N ASP A 310 9.89 2.82 -32.75
CA ASP A 310 10.63 4.08 -32.65
C ASP A 310 9.93 5.11 -31.74
N ASP A 311 8.59 5.09 -31.70
CA ASP A 311 7.82 5.99 -30.84
C ASP A 311 8.08 5.70 -29.36
N LEU A 312 8.46 4.48 -28.99
CA LEU A 312 8.75 4.10 -27.60
C LEU A 312 10.03 4.75 -27.08
N LEU A 313 10.92 5.19 -27.97
CA LEU A 313 12.21 5.76 -27.62
C LEU A 313 12.16 7.27 -27.40
N GLN A 314 11.06 7.91 -27.82
CA GLN A 314 10.92 9.36 -27.86
C GLN A 314 9.59 9.81 -27.26
N ASP A 315 9.54 11.04 -26.75
CA ASP A 315 8.27 11.63 -26.36
C ASP A 315 7.49 12.10 -27.60
N PRO A 316 6.14 12.00 -27.60
CA PRO A 316 5.28 11.59 -26.49
C PRO A 316 5.01 10.07 -26.39
N GLY A 317 5.55 9.26 -27.31
CA GLY A 317 5.27 7.83 -27.38
C GLY A 317 5.76 7.06 -26.15
N HIS A 318 6.99 7.33 -25.69
CA HIS A 318 7.55 6.78 -24.46
C HIS A 318 6.67 7.09 -23.24
N THR A 319 6.26 8.34 -23.07
CA THR A 319 5.34 8.75 -21.99
C THR A 319 3.99 8.02 -22.08
N THR A 320 3.45 7.83 -23.28
CA THR A 320 2.18 7.11 -23.51
C THR A 320 2.29 5.64 -23.09
N PHE A 321 3.34 4.96 -23.55
CA PHE A 321 3.67 3.58 -23.17
C PHE A 321 3.84 3.42 -21.66
N HIS A 322 4.65 4.28 -21.03
CA HIS A 322 4.94 4.21 -19.59
C HIS A 322 3.69 4.44 -18.74
N ASN A 323 2.86 5.42 -19.12
CA ASN A 323 1.62 5.70 -18.43
C ASN A 323 0.62 4.53 -18.55
N PHE A 324 0.53 3.89 -19.72
CA PHE A 324 -0.29 2.70 -19.91
C PHE A 324 0.18 1.52 -19.03
N ARG A 325 1.48 1.26 -18.99
CA ARG A 325 2.07 0.25 -18.10
C ARG A 325 1.79 0.55 -16.61
N LYS A 326 1.95 1.81 -16.19
CA LYS A 326 1.63 2.24 -14.82
C LYS A 326 0.14 2.04 -14.48
N LEU A 327 -0.75 2.26 -15.44
CA LEU A 327 -2.18 2.04 -15.27
C LEU A 327 -2.51 0.56 -15.07
N ILE A 328 -1.97 -0.35 -15.88
CA ILE A 328 -2.14 -1.80 -15.69
C ILE A 328 -1.66 -2.22 -14.30
N ARG A 329 -0.48 -1.77 -13.88
CA ARG A 329 0.06 -2.03 -12.53
C ARG A 329 -0.89 -1.56 -11.44
N SER A 330 -1.48 -0.37 -11.59
CA SER A 330 -2.43 0.16 -10.60
C SER A 330 -3.74 -0.65 -10.52
N ILE A 331 -4.18 -1.24 -11.64
CA ILE A 331 -5.32 -2.17 -11.66
C ILE A 331 -4.95 -3.44 -10.90
N LEU A 332 -3.78 -4.02 -11.21
CA LEU A 332 -3.28 -5.23 -10.56
C LEU A 332 -3.09 -5.04 -9.05
N ALA A 333 -2.60 -3.88 -8.62
CA ALA A 333 -2.40 -3.56 -7.20
C ALA A 333 -3.71 -3.64 -6.40
N VAL A 334 -4.83 -3.21 -6.98
CA VAL A 334 -6.14 -3.27 -6.32
C VAL A 334 -6.73 -4.68 -6.39
N LEU A 335 -6.73 -5.30 -7.58
CA LEU A 335 -7.36 -6.61 -7.76
C LEU A 335 -6.62 -7.76 -7.05
N THR A 336 -5.31 -7.63 -6.86
CA THR A 336 -4.51 -8.61 -6.11
C THR A 336 -4.71 -8.45 -4.60
N GLU A 337 -4.86 -7.22 -4.11
CA GLU A 337 -5.09 -6.94 -2.69
C GLU A 337 -6.53 -7.25 -2.27
N PHE A 338 -7.51 -7.08 -3.17
CA PHE A 338 -8.94 -7.30 -2.92
C PHE A 338 -9.54 -8.31 -3.93
N PRO A 339 -9.13 -9.58 -3.91
CA PRO A 339 -9.61 -10.59 -4.86
C PRO A 339 -11.13 -10.81 -4.81
N GLU A 340 -11.78 -10.52 -3.67
CA GLU A 340 -13.23 -10.59 -3.50
C GLU A 340 -14.00 -9.67 -4.48
N LEU A 341 -13.34 -8.66 -5.07
CA LEU A 341 -13.90 -7.83 -6.13
C LEU A 341 -14.30 -8.66 -7.36
N LEU A 342 -13.59 -9.76 -7.64
CA LEU A 342 -13.84 -10.63 -8.80
C LEU A 342 -14.79 -11.80 -8.45
N ASP A 343 -14.91 -12.15 -7.17
CA ASP A 343 -15.81 -13.23 -6.72
C ASP A 343 -17.23 -12.77 -6.42
N ALA A 344 -17.42 -11.49 -6.11
CA ALA A 344 -18.72 -10.92 -5.76
C ALA A 344 -19.77 -11.08 -6.88
N GLY A 345 -19.35 -11.10 -8.15
CA GLY A 345 -20.23 -11.34 -9.30
C GLY A 345 -20.80 -12.77 -9.36
N ARG A 346 -20.07 -13.77 -8.83
CA ARG A 346 -20.49 -15.19 -8.88
C ARG A 346 -21.60 -15.50 -7.87
N ARG A 347 -21.60 -14.84 -6.71
CA ARG A 347 -22.59 -15.14 -5.65
C ARG A 347 -24.00 -14.66 -5.98
N THR A 348 -24.15 -13.64 -6.81
CA THR A 348 -25.47 -13.08 -7.14
C THR A 348 -26.29 -13.90 -8.13
N THR A 349 -25.70 -14.81 -8.90
CA THR A 349 -26.42 -15.65 -9.87
C THR A 349 -26.80 -17.03 -9.32
N ALA A 350 -26.22 -17.46 -8.20
CA ALA A 350 -26.40 -18.81 -7.66
C ALA A 350 -27.64 -19.01 -6.77
N THR A 351 -28.49 -18.00 -6.55
CA THR A 351 -29.77 -18.18 -5.80
C THR A 351 -30.91 -18.83 -6.61
N ALA A 352 -30.58 -19.65 -7.60
CA ALA A 352 -31.55 -20.51 -8.28
C ALA A 352 -31.18 -21.99 -8.11
N VAL A 353 -31.99 -22.67 -7.30
CA VAL A 353 -32.09 -24.13 -7.07
C VAL A 353 -31.12 -24.72 -6.02
N PRO A 354 -31.63 -25.30 -4.92
CA PRO A 354 -30.82 -26.06 -3.97
C PRO A 354 -30.55 -27.47 -4.53
N GLY A 355 -29.28 -27.77 -4.82
CA GLY A 355 -28.80 -29.10 -5.15
C GLY A 355 -27.28 -29.20 -4.96
N ASP A 356 -26.87 -29.90 -3.90
CA ASP A 356 -25.51 -30.41 -3.63
C ASP A 356 -24.38 -29.42 -3.29
N ALA A 357 -24.39 -28.93 -2.05
CA ALA A 357 -23.38 -28.05 -1.44
C ALA A 357 -22.08 -28.75 -0.94
N ALA A 358 -21.78 -29.97 -1.39
CA ALA A 358 -20.65 -30.75 -0.84
C ALA A 358 -19.30 -30.53 -1.56
N THR A 359 -19.29 -29.91 -2.74
CA THR A 359 -18.09 -29.87 -3.61
C THR A 359 -17.32 -28.55 -3.56
N GLU A 360 -17.93 -27.44 -3.12
CA GLU A 360 -17.27 -26.11 -3.11
C GLU A 360 -16.29 -25.90 -1.94
N ALA A 361 -16.46 -26.60 -0.81
CA ALA A 361 -15.58 -26.45 0.35
C ALA A 361 -14.15 -26.97 0.11
N ALA A 362 -13.97 -27.90 -0.83
CA ALA A 362 -12.66 -28.47 -1.16
C ALA A 362 -11.79 -27.53 -2.02
N GLY A 363 -12.40 -26.71 -2.87
CA GLY A 363 -11.69 -25.76 -3.75
C GLY A 363 -11.12 -24.56 -3.01
N SER A 364 -11.85 -24.03 -2.02
CA SER A 364 -11.40 -22.88 -1.22
C SER A 364 -10.20 -23.22 -0.32
N ALA A 365 -10.12 -24.46 0.20
CA ALA A 365 -9.02 -24.89 1.05
C ALA A 365 -7.69 -25.02 0.27
N ALA A 366 -7.75 -25.47 -0.99
CA ALA A 366 -6.59 -25.62 -1.86
C ALA A 366 -5.97 -24.26 -2.23
N ALA A 367 -6.79 -23.25 -2.52
CA ALA A 367 -6.33 -21.90 -2.84
C ALA A 367 -5.63 -21.21 -1.65
N THR A 368 -6.15 -21.40 -0.42
CA THR A 368 -5.47 -20.89 0.79
C THR A 368 -4.15 -21.61 1.09
N ALA A 369 -4.03 -22.90 0.76
CA ALA A 369 -2.79 -23.65 0.95
C ALA A 369 -1.68 -23.22 -0.02
N GLU A 370 -2.04 -22.91 -1.27
CA GLU A 370 -1.11 -22.45 -2.30
C GLU A 370 -0.58 -21.02 -2.01
N ALA A 371 -1.46 -20.12 -1.54
CA ALA A 371 -1.05 -18.78 -1.09
C ALA A 371 -0.13 -18.81 0.14
N ALA A 372 -0.40 -19.70 1.10
CA ALA A 372 0.46 -19.90 2.27
C ALA A 372 1.84 -20.47 1.90
N ALA A 373 1.90 -21.36 0.90
CA ALA A 373 3.16 -21.92 0.40
C ALA A 373 4.02 -20.86 -0.32
N ALA A 374 3.40 -19.95 -1.08
CA ALA A 374 4.10 -18.84 -1.73
C ALA A 374 4.67 -17.82 -0.72
N ALA A 375 3.91 -17.52 0.36
CA ALA A 375 4.39 -16.68 1.45
C ALA A 375 5.56 -17.31 2.21
N ALA A 376 5.51 -18.63 2.45
CA ALA A 376 6.60 -19.38 3.09
C ALA A 376 7.88 -19.39 2.24
N ALA A 377 7.76 -19.61 0.91
CA ALA A 377 8.89 -19.57 -0.01
C ALA A 377 9.56 -18.19 -0.06
N THR A 378 8.77 -17.12 0.06
CA THR A 378 9.29 -15.73 0.09
C THR A 378 10.04 -15.44 1.40
N ALA A 379 9.54 -15.94 2.53
CA ALA A 379 10.22 -15.82 3.82
C ALA A 379 11.54 -16.64 3.87
N GLU A 380 11.56 -17.81 3.24
CA GLU A 380 12.75 -18.66 3.13
C GLU A 380 13.83 -18.00 2.23
N ALA A 381 13.41 -17.37 1.11
CA ALA A 381 14.31 -16.59 0.26
C ALA A 381 14.92 -15.39 1.00
N ALA A 382 14.13 -14.66 1.80
CA ALA A 382 14.63 -13.54 2.61
C ALA A 382 15.66 -14.00 3.67
N THR A 383 15.43 -15.17 4.26
CA THR A 383 16.36 -15.78 5.23
C THR A 383 17.65 -16.24 4.55
N GLY A 384 17.56 -16.79 3.34
CA GLY A 384 18.70 -17.19 2.51
C GLY A 384 19.60 -16.01 2.12
N VAL A 385 19.00 -14.88 1.73
CA VAL A 385 19.75 -13.64 1.40
C VAL A 385 20.47 -13.09 2.63
N ALA A 386 19.82 -13.08 3.81
CA ALA A 386 20.44 -12.65 5.06
C ALA A 386 21.62 -13.57 5.47
N ALA A 387 21.49 -14.88 5.29
CA ALA A 387 22.55 -15.85 5.55
C ALA A 387 23.74 -15.68 4.60
N LEU A 388 23.49 -15.42 3.31
CA LEU A 388 24.52 -15.17 2.30
C LEU A 388 25.30 -13.86 2.60
N ALA A 389 24.59 -12.81 3.02
CA ALA A 389 25.20 -11.55 3.45
C ALA A 389 26.04 -11.72 4.74
N GLY A 390 25.62 -12.61 5.65
CA GLY A 390 26.40 -13.00 6.82
C GLY A 390 27.68 -13.76 6.43
N ALA A 391 27.58 -14.73 5.51
CA ALA A 391 28.72 -15.50 5.03
C ALA A 391 29.75 -14.64 4.27
N ARG A 392 29.30 -13.67 3.46
CA ARG A 392 30.18 -12.69 2.80
C ARG A 392 30.93 -11.81 3.79
N ARG A 393 30.27 -11.34 4.86
CA ARG A 393 30.92 -10.59 5.96
C ARG A 393 31.97 -11.43 6.69
N ALA A 394 31.69 -12.71 6.94
CA ALA A 394 32.66 -13.61 7.55
C ALA A 394 33.90 -13.78 6.67
N LEU A 395 33.72 -13.99 5.35
CA LEU A 395 34.82 -14.12 4.39
C LEU A 395 35.68 -12.85 4.25
N ALA A 396 35.04 -11.68 4.25
CA ALA A 396 35.75 -10.40 4.20
C ALA A 396 36.61 -10.17 5.45
N ALA A 397 36.10 -10.53 6.63
CA ALA A 397 36.85 -10.43 7.89
C ALA A 397 38.07 -11.37 7.94
N THR A 398 37.97 -12.57 7.36
CA THR A 398 39.12 -13.50 7.29
C THR A 398 40.19 -12.97 6.32
N ALA A 399 39.80 -12.33 5.22
CA ALA A 399 40.74 -11.77 4.24
C ALA A 399 41.53 -10.57 4.79
N THR A 400 40.96 -9.79 5.73
CA THR A 400 41.68 -8.69 6.36
C THR A 400 42.71 -9.18 7.40
N SER A 401 42.52 -10.37 7.96
CA SER A 401 43.40 -10.94 9.00
C SER A 401 44.71 -11.57 8.47
N THR A 402 44.86 -11.76 7.16
CA THR A 402 46.04 -12.42 6.55
C THR A 402 47.07 -11.46 5.96
N SER A 403 46.87 -10.14 6.06
CA SER A 403 47.77 -9.13 5.46
C SER A 403 48.64 -8.41 6.51
N SER A 404 49.39 -9.18 7.30
CA SER A 404 50.47 -8.62 8.11
C SER A 404 51.61 -9.62 8.30
N SER A 405 52.37 -9.84 7.22
CA SER A 405 53.78 -10.26 7.30
C SER A 405 54.39 -10.31 5.90
N SER A 406 55.18 -9.30 5.52
CA SER A 406 56.56 -9.51 5.06
C SER A 406 57.20 -8.22 4.53
N SER A 407 58.44 -8.06 4.97
CA SER A 407 59.45 -7.08 4.63
C SER A 407 60.13 -7.34 3.28
N SER A 408 60.42 -6.25 2.57
CA SER A 408 61.66 -5.91 1.85
C SER A 408 62.37 -6.98 0.99
N SER A 409 62.39 -6.77 -0.33
CA SER A 409 63.57 -7.00 -1.19
C SER A 409 63.32 -6.50 -2.63
N SER A 410 64.20 -5.62 -3.10
CA SER A 410 64.24 -5.07 -4.47
C SER A 410 64.66 -6.10 -5.52
N GLY A 411 64.14 -5.98 -6.74
CA GLY A 411 64.62 -6.72 -7.91
C GLY A 411 63.94 -6.33 -9.22
N ASN A 412 64.71 -5.70 -10.12
CA ASN A 412 64.39 -5.38 -11.51
C ASN A 412 63.95 -6.61 -12.33
N ILE A 413 62.79 -6.57 -13.02
CA ILE A 413 62.53 -7.33 -14.25
C ILE A 413 61.68 -6.49 -15.24
N ARG A 414 62.11 -6.52 -16.50
CA ARG A 414 61.53 -5.91 -17.73
C ARG A 414 60.16 -6.50 -18.14
N PRO A 415 59.42 -5.88 -19.07
CA PRO A 415 57.99 -6.11 -19.25
C PRO A 415 57.70 -7.36 -20.09
N SER A 416 56.84 -8.23 -19.58
CA SER A 416 56.24 -9.32 -20.36
C SER A 416 54.82 -8.91 -20.78
N SER A 417 54.73 -8.41 -22.00
CA SER A 417 53.53 -8.45 -22.84
C SER A 417 53.05 -9.89 -22.99
N GLY A 418 51.82 -10.17 -22.55
CA GLY A 418 51.13 -11.42 -22.91
C GLY A 418 50.28 -12.02 -21.78
N LEU A 419 49.17 -11.39 -21.41
CA LEU A 419 48.11 -12.02 -20.61
C LEU A 419 46.72 -11.38 -20.84
N LEU A 420 46.45 -10.95 -22.07
CA LEU A 420 45.20 -10.29 -22.45
C LEU A 420 44.51 -10.79 -23.75
N PRO A 421 44.73 -12.03 -24.23
CA PRO A 421 43.76 -12.68 -25.12
C PRO A 421 43.10 -13.96 -24.56
N ARG A 422 43.43 -14.41 -23.34
CA ARG A 422 42.93 -15.70 -22.82
C ARG A 422 41.64 -15.63 -22.00
N LEU A 423 41.18 -14.44 -21.62
CA LEU A 423 39.89 -14.24 -20.94
C LEU A 423 38.72 -13.99 -21.92
N GLN A 424 38.99 -13.47 -23.13
CA GLN A 424 37.98 -13.33 -24.18
C GLN A 424 37.62 -14.65 -24.90
N GLN A 425 38.45 -15.69 -24.75
CA GLN A 425 38.20 -17.00 -25.38
C GLN A 425 37.43 -17.97 -24.46
N LEU A 426 37.33 -17.68 -23.16
CA LEU A 426 36.47 -18.39 -22.21
C LEU A 426 35.05 -17.81 -22.13
N LEU A 427 34.83 -16.58 -22.60
CA LEU A 427 33.51 -15.93 -22.70
C LEU A 427 32.86 -16.06 -24.10
N ARG A 428 33.59 -16.55 -25.12
CA ARG A 428 33.05 -16.83 -26.46
C ARG A 428 32.73 -18.31 -26.72
N GLY A 429 32.97 -19.19 -25.75
CA GLY A 429 32.74 -20.64 -25.85
C GLY A 429 31.32 -21.11 -25.48
N SER A 430 30.42 -20.21 -25.11
CA SER A 430 29.05 -20.55 -24.66
C SER A 430 27.95 -20.11 -25.64
N GLY A 431 28.33 -19.57 -26.80
CA GLY A 431 27.41 -19.15 -27.86
C GLY A 431 27.03 -20.30 -28.78
N ALA A 432 26.27 -21.27 -28.29
CA ALA A 432 25.46 -22.21 -29.10
C ALA A 432 24.60 -23.11 -28.19
N ALA A 433 23.89 -22.52 -27.24
CA ALA A 433 22.67 -23.11 -26.70
C ALA A 433 21.60 -22.06 -26.88
N ALA A 434 20.85 -22.20 -27.97
CA ALA A 434 19.61 -21.49 -28.17
C ALA A 434 18.84 -21.53 -26.85
N SER A 435 18.58 -20.36 -26.27
CA SER A 435 17.53 -20.19 -25.31
C SER A 435 16.23 -20.50 -26.05
N ALA A 436 15.88 -21.79 -26.11
CA ALA A 436 14.50 -22.18 -25.98
C ALA A 436 14.07 -21.63 -24.64
N GLY A 437 13.64 -20.37 -24.66
CA GLY A 437 12.88 -19.80 -23.57
C GLY A 437 11.76 -20.78 -23.34
N SER A 438 11.79 -21.41 -22.17
CA SER A 438 10.61 -22.01 -21.56
C SER A 438 9.64 -20.85 -21.29
N ALA A 439 9.07 -20.28 -22.35
CA ALA A 439 7.69 -19.92 -22.35
C ALA A 439 6.99 -21.23 -21.95
N GLY A 440 6.65 -21.34 -20.68
CA GLY A 440 5.57 -22.24 -20.29
C GLY A 440 4.38 -21.75 -21.09
N ALA A 441 4.23 -22.31 -22.30
CA ALA A 441 3.15 -22.03 -23.21
C ALA A 441 1.91 -22.54 -22.50
N GLN A 442 1.35 -21.71 -21.62
CA GLN A 442 -0.07 -21.71 -21.39
C GLN A 442 -0.65 -21.54 -22.78
N GLY A 443 -1.28 -22.60 -23.30
CA GLY A 443 -1.83 -22.62 -24.64
C GLY A 443 -2.69 -21.39 -24.89
N PRO A 444 -2.97 -21.03 -26.16
CA PRO A 444 -3.79 -19.88 -26.49
C PRO A 444 -5.02 -19.89 -25.59
N VAL A 445 -5.21 -18.81 -24.82
CA VAL A 445 -6.39 -18.63 -23.97
C VAL A 445 -7.57 -18.86 -24.90
N LEU A 446 -8.24 -19.99 -24.69
CA LEU A 446 -9.31 -20.47 -25.56
C LEU A 446 -10.36 -19.38 -25.68
N ASP A 447 -10.91 -19.25 -26.89
CA ASP A 447 -12.06 -18.41 -27.24
C ASP A 447 -12.98 -18.26 -26.00
N PRO A 448 -13.11 -17.06 -25.42
CA PRO A 448 -13.90 -16.88 -24.23
C PRO A 448 -15.33 -17.27 -24.64
N GLY A 449 -15.73 -18.48 -24.23
CA GLY A 449 -17.11 -18.88 -24.31
C GLY A 449 -18.00 -17.84 -23.62
N PRO A 450 -19.32 -17.99 -23.64
CA PRO A 450 -20.25 -17.00 -23.09
C PRO A 450 -20.09 -16.69 -21.58
N GLY A 451 -19.11 -17.27 -20.88
CA GLY A 451 -18.68 -16.90 -19.53
C GLY A 451 -17.36 -16.12 -19.54
N CYS A 452 -17.40 -14.88 -19.07
CA CYS A 452 -16.22 -14.06 -18.80
C CYS A 452 -15.39 -14.69 -17.65
N ASP A 453 -14.16 -15.13 -17.94
CA ASP A 453 -13.20 -15.60 -16.94
C ASP A 453 -12.34 -14.44 -16.43
N ALA A 454 -12.83 -13.75 -15.41
CA ALA A 454 -12.12 -12.62 -14.79
C ALA A 454 -10.76 -13.03 -14.17
N SER A 455 -10.63 -14.27 -13.70
CA SER A 455 -9.37 -14.79 -13.16
C SER A 455 -8.34 -15.00 -14.29
N GLY A 456 -8.77 -15.53 -15.43
CA GLY A 456 -7.96 -15.59 -16.65
C GLY A 456 -7.54 -14.21 -17.15
N ALA A 457 -8.47 -13.25 -17.17
CA ALA A 457 -8.19 -11.86 -17.54
C ALA A 457 -7.13 -11.21 -16.61
N LEU A 458 -7.21 -11.45 -15.30
CA LEU A 458 -6.22 -10.94 -14.34
C LEU A 458 -4.81 -11.51 -14.62
N LYS A 459 -4.71 -12.82 -14.89
CA LYS A 459 -3.44 -13.46 -15.26
C LYS A 459 -2.85 -12.88 -16.54
N ALA A 460 -3.68 -12.61 -17.54
CA ALA A 460 -3.25 -11.96 -18.78
C ALA A 460 -2.72 -10.54 -18.53
N PHE A 461 -3.35 -9.77 -17.63
CA PHE A 461 -2.85 -8.44 -17.24
C PHE A 461 -1.51 -8.52 -16.51
N GLN A 462 -1.31 -9.54 -15.65
CA GLN A 462 -0.03 -9.78 -14.98
C GLN A 462 1.07 -10.09 -15.99
N GLN A 463 0.79 -10.97 -16.97
CA GLN A 463 1.72 -11.30 -18.05
C GLN A 463 2.06 -10.06 -18.89
N LEU A 464 1.05 -9.32 -19.33
CA LEU A 464 1.25 -8.09 -20.10
C LEU A 464 2.09 -7.07 -19.32
N PHE A 465 1.80 -6.85 -18.04
CA PHE A 465 2.59 -5.93 -17.21
C PHE A 465 4.06 -6.36 -17.09
N HIS A 466 4.29 -7.68 -16.93
CA HIS A 466 5.63 -8.24 -16.92
C HIS A 466 6.37 -7.96 -18.23
N ASP A 467 5.76 -8.28 -19.36
CA ASP A 467 6.37 -8.15 -20.68
C ASP A 467 6.63 -6.69 -21.06
N LEU A 468 5.69 -5.78 -20.75
CA LEU A 468 5.91 -4.33 -20.87
C LEU A 468 7.08 -3.86 -19.99
N GLY A 469 7.29 -4.48 -18.83
CA GLY A 469 8.46 -4.24 -17.99
C GLY A 469 9.77 -4.61 -18.68
N GLN A 470 9.81 -5.75 -19.37
CA GLN A 470 11.00 -6.18 -20.12
C GLN A 470 11.33 -5.21 -21.26
N ILE A 471 10.32 -4.72 -21.98
CA ILE A 471 10.52 -3.70 -23.02
C ILE A 471 11.04 -2.41 -22.41
N ASN A 472 10.46 -1.95 -21.30
CA ASN A 472 10.91 -0.73 -20.63
C ASN A 472 12.39 -0.80 -20.25
N ASN A 473 12.88 -1.94 -19.78
CA ASN A 473 14.30 -2.13 -19.47
C ASN A 473 15.19 -1.98 -20.71
N LYS A 474 14.74 -2.47 -21.87
CA LYS A 474 15.47 -2.36 -23.14
C LYS A 474 15.46 -0.93 -23.69
N ILE A 475 14.35 -0.20 -23.54
CA ILE A 475 14.27 1.23 -23.88
C ILE A 475 15.27 2.04 -23.03
N LEU A 476 15.33 1.79 -21.73
CA LEU A 476 16.30 2.44 -20.83
C LEU A 476 17.74 2.11 -21.22
N ALA A 477 18.03 0.85 -21.58
CA ALA A 477 19.35 0.46 -22.08
C ALA A 477 19.72 1.20 -23.37
N TYR A 478 18.80 1.31 -24.34
CA TYR A 478 19.00 2.10 -25.55
C TYR A 478 19.34 3.56 -25.22
N GLN A 479 18.52 4.23 -24.40
CA GLN A 479 18.72 5.63 -24.03
C GLN A 479 20.07 5.85 -23.35
N PHE A 480 20.47 4.91 -22.49
CA PHE A 480 21.75 4.96 -21.80
C PHE A 480 22.94 4.89 -22.76
N TYR A 481 22.93 3.94 -23.70
CA TYR A 481 24.03 3.72 -24.63
C TYR A 481 24.09 4.82 -25.69
N ALA A 482 22.94 5.21 -26.24
CA ALA A 482 22.85 6.28 -27.22
C ALA A 482 23.40 7.62 -26.69
N ALA A 483 23.22 7.91 -25.39
CA ALA A 483 23.74 9.13 -24.76
C ALA A 483 25.27 9.16 -24.61
N ARG A 484 25.98 8.04 -24.78
CA ARG A 484 27.45 7.94 -24.60
C ARG A 484 28.25 8.05 -25.90
N GLY A 485 27.58 8.19 -27.04
CA GLY A 485 28.21 8.45 -28.33
C GLY A 485 28.64 7.18 -29.09
N ASP A 486 29.43 7.37 -30.14
CA ASP A 486 29.66 6.38 -31.20
C ASP A 486 30.29 5.06 -30.72
N GLU A 487 31.04 5.09 -29.61
CA GLU A 487 31.67 3.88 -29.04
C GLU A 487 30.62 2.84 -28.60
N TRP A 488 29.42 3.28 -28.21
CA TRP A 488 28.32 2.44 -27.71
C TRP A 488 27.18 2.27 -28.71
N ALA A 489 27.41 2.65 -29.98
CA ALA A 489 26.36 2.63 -31.00
C ALA A 489 25.86 1.21 -31.31
N ALA A 490 26.71 0.19 -31.19
CA ALA A 490 26.33 -1.20 -31.42
C ALA A 490 25.39 -1.73 -30.32
N GLU A 491 25.70 -1.45 -29.06
CA GLU A 491 24.90 -1.82 -27.89
C GLU A 491 23.57 -1.05 -27.87
N ALA A 492 23.59 0.24 -28.26
CA ALA A 492 22.37 1.01 -28.44
C ALA A 492 21.48 0.36 -29.50
N GLU A 493 22.02 0.06 -30.69
CA GLU A 493 21.26 -0.55 -31.78
C GLU A 493 20.73 -1.95 -31.41
N GLU A 494 21.51 -2.76 -30.68
CA GLU A 494 21.04 -4.05 -30.17
C GLU A 494 19.85 -3.86 -29.21
N ALA A 495 19.97 -2.97 -28.23
CA ALA A 495 18.89 -2.68 -27.28
C ALA A 495 17.62 -2.17 -27.98
N HIS A 496 17.80 -1.32 -29.01
CA HIS A 496 16.72 -0.86 -29.87
C HIS A 496 16.02 -2.03 -30.57
N GLN A 497 16.76 -2.89 -31.27
CA GLN A 497 16.19 -4.05 -31.96
C GLN A 497 15.45 -4.99 -31.00
N GLN A 498 16.00 -5.22 -29.81
CA GLN A 498 15.35 -6.03 -28.79
C GLN A 498 14.07 -5.40 -28.24
N ALA A 499 14.01 -4.07 -28.11
CA ALA A 499 12.81 -3.34 -27.70
C ALA A 499 11.75 -3.41 -28.79
N ALA A 500 12.13 -3.22 -30.05
CA ALA A 500 11.25 -3.30 -31.22
C ALA A 500 10.63 -4.70 -31.36
N ALA A 501 11.45 -5.76 -31.26
CA ALA A 501 10.98 -7.14 -31.30
C ALA A 501 9.99 -7.44 -30.15
N GLY A 502 10.36 -7.07 -28.91
CA GLY A 502 9.48 -7.27 -27.76
C GLY A 502 8.17 -6.50 -27.88
N TRP A 503 8.19 -5.30 -28.46
CA TRP A 503 6.98 -4.52 -28.70
C TRP A 503 6.05 -5.17 -29.73
N ALA A 504 6.60 -5.71 -30.82
CA ALA A 504 5.83 -6.47 -31.80
C ALA A 504 5.16 -7.70 -31.15
N ASP A 505 5.89 -8.43 -30.30
CA ASP A 505 5.35 -9.58 -29.55
C ASP A 505 4.21 -9.14 -28.61
N ASN A 506 4.36 -8.01 -27.92
CA ASN A 506 3.31 -7.47 -27.05
C ASN A 506 2.07 -6.99 -27.81
N LEU A 507 2.23 -6.36 -28.98
CA LEU A 507 1.10 -6.01 -29.84
C LEU A 507 0.33 -7.26 -30.28
N SER A 508 1.06 -8.32 -30.68
CA SER A 508 0.47 -9.61 -31.03
C SER A 508 -0.25 -10.25 -29.84
N PHE A 509 0.35 -10.21 -28.65
CA PHE A 509 -0.27 -10.68 -27.41
C PHE A 509 -1.54 -9.88 -27.09
N MET A 510 -1.50 -8.55 -27.09
CA MET A 510 -2.66 -7.71 -26.77
C MET A 510 -3.84 -7.97 -27.71
N ALA A 511 -3.55 -8.16 -29.01
CA ALA A 511 -4.54 -8.53 -30.01
C ALA A 511 -5.13 -9.94 -29.77
N THR A 512 -4.27 -10.94 -29.53
CA THR A 512 -4.67 -12.34 -29.35
C THR A 512 -5.42 -12.56 -28.04
N ALA A 513 -4.92 -11.96 -26.96
CA ALA A 513 -5.54 -11.97 -25.65
C ALA A 513 -6.81 -11.11 -25.59
N GLN A 514 -7.07 -10.24 -26.58
CA GLN A 514 -8.18 -9.31 -26.58
C GLN A 514 -8.22 -8.48 -25.28
N VAL A 515 -7.14 -7.77 -24.98
CA VAL A 515 -6.97 -7.04 -23.70
C VAL A 515 -8.11 -6.06 -23.42
N ASP A 516 -8.70 -5.46 -24.45
CA ASP A 516 -9.88 -4.60 -24.32
C ASP A 516 -11.14 -5.40 -23.94
N THR A 517 -11.35 -6.58 -24.53
CA THR A 517 -12.41 -7.53 -24.12
C THR A 517 -12.21 -7.99 -22.68
N MET A 518 -10.98 -8.31 -22.28
CA MET A 518 -10.63 -8.68 -20.90
C MET A 518 -10.91 -7.55 -19.91
N ALA A 519 -10.55 -6.31 -20.26
CA ALA A 519 -10.85 -5.14 -19.43
C ALA A 519 -12.36 -4.95 -19.22
N ARG A 520 -13.17 -5.11 -20.29
CA ARG A 520 -14.63 -5.06 -20.20
C ARG A 520 -15.19 -6.21 -19.37
N CYS A 521 -14.66 -7.41 -19.57
CA CYS A 521 -15.00 -8.61 -18.79
C CYS A 521 -14.77 -8.37 -17.28
N ILE A 522 -13.59 -7.90 -16.88
CA ILE A 522 -13.34 -7.54 -15.47
C ILE A 522 -14.36 -6.49 -15.01
N ALA A 523 -14.55 -5.40 -15.76
CA ALA A 523 -15.49 -4.34 -15.40
C ALA A 523 -16.93 -4.84 -15.15
N ASP A 524 -17.39 -5.82 -15.94
CA ASP A 524 -18.72 -6.42 -15.84
C ASP A 524 -18.87 -7.35 -14.63
N THR A 525 -17.78 -7.99 -14.19
CA THR A 525 -17.78 -8.86 -12.98
C THR A 525 -17.78 -8.10 -11.66
N LEU A 526 -17.25 -6.87 -11.66
CA LEU A 526 -17.16 -6.07 -10.43
C LEU A 526 -18.54 -5.80 -9.82
N PRO A 527 -18.65 -5.61 -8.49
CA PRO A 527 -19.91 -5.18 -7.86
C PRO A 527 -20.51 -3.94 -8.53
N ARG A 528 -21.82 -3.97 -8.81
CA ARG A 528 -22.54 -2.78 -9.29
C ARG A 528 -22.66 -1.76 -8.18
N THR A 529 -22.55 -0.49 -8.56
CA THR A 529 -22.65 0.67 -7.67
C THR A 529 -24.09 1.12 -7.49
N ASP A 530 -25.07 0.30 -7.88
CA ASP A 530 -26.47 0.62 -7.68
C ASP A 530 -26.67 0.99 -6.20
N PRO A 531 -27.14 2.22 -5.93
CA PRO A 531 -27.29 2.67 -4.56
C PRO A 531 -28.16 1.65 -3.85
N HIS A 532 -27.73 1.22 -2.67
CA HIS A 532 -28.55 0.35 -1.83
C HIS A 532 -29.96 0.91 -1.87
N PRO A 533 -31.00 0.13 -2.24
CA PRO A 533 -32.36 0.65 -2.35
C PRO A 533 -32.62 1.37 -1.03
N ARG A 534 -32.68 2.71 -1.10
CA ARG A 534 -32.68 3.56 0.09
C ARG A 534 -33.64 2.91 1.04
N ARG A 535 -33.16 2.43 2.22
CA ARG A 535 -34.05 1.90 3.25
C ARG A 535 -35.13 2.95 3.35
N ARG A 536 -36.33 2.66 2.82
CA ARG A 536 -37.46 3.58 2.92
C ARG A 536 -37.57 3.71 4.42
N ARG A 537 -37.18 4.87 4.97
CA ARG A 537 -37.49 5.20 6.34
C ARG A 537 -38.99 5.02 6.39
N LEU A 538 -39.42 3.92 7.00
CA LEU A 538 -40.79 3.73 7.42
C LEU A 538 -41.00 4.93 8.34
N LEU A 539 -41.56 5.99 7.78
CA LEU A 539 -42.19 7.05 8.54
C LEU A 539 -43.36 6.34 9.21
N LEU A 540 -43.09 5.75 10.38
CA LEU A 540 -44.11 5.36 11.33
C LEU A 540 -44.72 6.67 11.80
N PHE A 541 -45.85 7.03 11.18
CA PHE A 541 -46.78 8.02 11.67
C PHE A 541 -47.68 7.42 12.74
#